data_AF-W1YP21-F1
#
_entry.id   AF-W1YP21-F1
#
_cell.length_a   1.000
_cell.length_b   1.000
_cell.length_c   1.000
_cell.angle_alpha   90.00
_cell.angle_beta   90.00
_cell.angle_gamma   90.00
#
_symmetry.space_group_name_H-M   'P 1'
#
loop_
_entity.id
_entity.type
_entity.pdbx_description
1 polymer ?
#
loop_
_entity_poly.entity_id
_entity_poly.type
_entity_poly.pdbx_seq_one_letter_code
_entity_poly.pdbx_strand_id
1 'polypeptide(L)'
;YIHVVIETITRPNGLVIEKRAVPFGVIGIIFEARPNVTIDAGVLCLKTANATILRGGKEAFHTNQIIVSIMRNTLETLGITPDAIQLVEVLDREMVGVLLQQREYIDVVIPRGGAALIPRVVNDRSIPVI
;
A
#
# COMPACT_ATOMS: atom_id res chain seq x y z
N TYR A 1 15.51 -3.32 -9.69
CA TYR A 1 14.12 -3.82 -9.62
C TYR A 1 13.13 -2.69 -9.86
N ILE A 2 13.26 -1.54 -9.17
CA ILE A 2 12.60 -0.30 -9.60
C ILE A 2 13.41 0.32 -10.75
N HIS A 3 12.77 1.10 -11.64
CA HIS A 3 13.41 1.80 -12.76
C HIS A 3 14.07 0.89 -13.80
N VAL A 4 13.65 -0.36 -13.89
CA VAL A 4 14.13 -1.28 -14.95
C VAL A 4 13.44 -0.90 -16.26
N VAL A 5 14.23 -0.80 -17.35
CA VAL A 5 13.69 -0.68 -18.70
C VAL A 5 13.15 -2.05 -19.11
N ILE A 6 11.86 -2.10 -19.38
CA ILE A 6 11.11 -3.31 -19.77
C ILE A 6 11.21 -3.50 -21.28
N GLU A 7 11.19 -2.40 -22.02
CA GLU A 7 11.14 -2.41 -23.48
C GLU A 7 11.75 -1.11 -24.01
N THR A 8 12.53 -1.20 -25.08
CA THR A 8 13.07 -0.06 -25.83
C THR A 8 12.75 -0.23 -27.30
N ILE A 9 12.13 0.77 -27.90
CA ILE A 9 11.79 0.80 -29.33
C ILE A 9 12.47 2.02 -29.95
N THR A 10 13.29 1.79 -30.99
CA THR A 10 13.82 2.88 -31.83
C THR A 10 13.01 2.98 -33.11
N ARG A 11 12.39 4.13 -33.35
CA ARG A 11 11.59 4.39 -34.55
C ARG A 11 12.51 4.76 -35.74
N PRO A 12 12.04 4.62 -37.00
CA PRO A 12 12.85 4.92 -38.19
C PRO A 12 13.36 6.38 -38.27
N ASN A 13 12.71 7.31 -37.56
CA ASN A 13 13.13 8.71 -37.45
C ASN A 13 14.14 8.96 -36.31
N GLY A 14 14.63 7.91 -35.63
CA GLY A 14 15.60 8.01 -34.54
C GLY A 14 15.00 8.23 -33.14
N LEU A 15 13.67 8.35 -32.99
CA LEU A 15 13.04 8.49 -31.68
C LEU A 15 13.19 7.19 -30.87
N VAL A 16 13.77 7.30 -29.67
CA VAL A 16 13.88 6.21 -28.70
C VAL A 16 12.72 6.29 -27.71
N ILE A 17 11.95 5.22 -27.61
CA ILE A 17 10.82 5.08 -26.69
C ILE A 17 11.17 3.98 -25.70
N GLU A 18 11.20 4.30 -24.41
CA GLU A 18 11.47 3.33 -23.34
C GLU A 18 10.26 3.17 -22.42
N LYS A 19 9.90 1.92 -22.14
CA LYS A 19 8.95 1.56 -21.09
C LYS A 19 9.73 1.22 -19.84
N ARG A 20 9.48 1.94 -18.74
CA ARG A 20 10.22 1.77 -17.49
C ARG A 20 9.30 1.46 -16.32
N ALA A 21 9.72 0.54 -15.45
CA ALA A 21 9.01 0.24 -14.21
C ALA A 21 9.18 1.39 -13.20
N VAL A 22 8.09 1.86 -12.61
CA VAL A 22 8.05 2.89 -11.57
C VAL A 22 7.10 2.45 -10.45
N PRO A 23 7.27 2.93 -9.20
CA PRO A 23 6.29 2.70 -8.14
C PRO A 23 4.94 3.32 -8.51
N PHE A 24 3.86 2.78 -7.93
CA PHE A 24 2.55 3.41 -8.03
C PHE A 24 2.52 4.74 -7.28
N GLY A 25 3.12 4.78 -6.09
CA GLY A 25 3.04 5.92 -5.17
C GLY A 25 2.65 5.44 -3.79
N VAL A 26 1.37 5.57 -3.45
CA VAL A 26 0.79 5.20 -2.15
C VAL A 26 -0.19 4.03 -2.31
N ILE A 27 0.03 2.98 -1.53
CA ILE A 27 -0.80 1.77 -1.52
C ILE A 27 -1.58 1.71 -0.19
N GLY A 28 -2.91 1.67 -0.28
CA GLY A 28 -3.79 1.38 0.85
C GLY A 28 -4.04 -0.12 0.99
N ILE A 29 -3.81 -0.69 2.17
CA ILE A 29 -3.98 -2.13 2.39
C ILE A 29 -4.98 -2.33 3.52
N ILE A 30 -6.12 -2.92 3.18
CA ILE A 30 -7.21 -3.14 4.11
C ILE A 30 -7.33 -4.64 4.36
N PHE A 31 -7.15 -5.08 5.60
CA PHE A 31 -7.06 -6.49 5.93
C PHE A 31 -7.77 -6.83 7.24
N GLU A 32 -8.10 -8.12 7.40
CA GLU A 32 -8.77 -8.64 8.59
C GLU A 32 -7.77 -8.89 9.74
N ALA A 33 -8.17 -9.62 10.78
CA ALA A 33 -7.35 -9.94 11.94
C ALA A 33 -6.21 -10.94 11.60
N ARG A 34 -5.26 -10.50 10.76
CA ARG A 34 -4.10 -11.26 10.29
C ARG A 34 -2.83 -10.43 10.44
N PRO A 35 -2.20 -10.42 11.64
CA PRO A 35 -1.04 -9.57 11.92
C PRO A 35 0.15 -9.80 10.98
N ASN A 36 0.29 -10.99 10.41
CA ASN A 36 1.33 -11.28 9.42
C ASN A 36 1.17 -10.42 8.15
N VAL A 37 -0.05 -10.03 7.78
CA VAL A 37 -0.28 -9.17 6.61
C VAL A 37 0.34 -7.79 6.82
N THR A 38 0.38 -7.29 8.06
CA THR A 38 1.02 -6.01 8.40
C THR A 38 2.47 -5.97 7.97
N ILE A 39 3.23 -7.04 8.23
CA ILE A 39 4.65 -7.12 7.85
C ILE A 39 4.82 -7.49 6.38
N ASP A 40 4.11 -8.50 5.88
CA ASP A 40 4.22 -8.97 4.49
C ASP A 40 3.93 -7.82 3.51
N ALA A 41 2.84 -7.09 3.76
CA ALA A 41 2.37 -6.05 2.89
C ALA A 41 3.21 -4.77 3.01
N GLY A 42 3.60 -4.38 4.24
CA GLY A 42 4.49 -3.24 4.46
C GLY A 42 5.85 -3.41 3.82
N VAL A 43 6.47 -4.59 3.97
CA VAL A 43 7.80 -4.87 3.39
C VAL A 43 7.77 -4.97 1.87
N LEU A 44 6.72 -5.56 1.27
CA LEU A 44 6.59 -5.62 -0.19
C LEU A 44 6.42 -4.23 -0.81
N CYS A 45 5.62 -3.36 -0.20
CA CYS A 45 5.47 -1.99 -0.66
C CYS A 45 6.77 -1.20 -0.54
N LEU A 46 7.45 -1.31 0.60
CA LEU A 46 8.77 -0.69 0.78
C LEU A 46 9.78 -1.18 -0.26
N LYS A 47 9.83 -2.51 -0.51
CA LYS A 47 10.73 -3.13 -1.50
C LYS A 47 10.49 -2.63 -2.91
N THR A 48 9.25 -2.23 -3.21
CA THR A 48 8.81 -1.72 -4.51
C THR A 48 8.75 -0.19 -4.56
N ALA A 49 9.30 0.50 -3.55
CA ALA A 49 9.33 1.96 -3.40
C ALA A 49 7.94 2.62 -3.38
N ASN A 50 6.95 1.92 -2.81
CA ASN A 50 5.64 2.49 -2.51
C ASN A 50 5.53 2.82 -1.02
N ALA A 51 4.93 3.97 -0.70
CA ALA A 51 4.46 4.24 0.66
C ALA A 51 3.20 3.40 0.94
N THR A 52 2.95 3.05 2.20
CA THR A 52 1.85 2.17 2.58
C THR A 52 1.01 2.73 3.72
N ILE A 53 -0.31 2.67 3.55
CA ILE A 53 -1.29 2.92 4.59
C ILE A 53 -1.95 1.58 4.94
N LEU A 54 -1.67 1.07 6.13
CA LEU A 54 -2.17 -0.21 6.63
C LEU A 54 -3.43 0.02 7.46
N ARG A 55 -4.49 -0.73 7.16
CA ARG A 55 -5.73 -0.77 7.93
C ARG A 55 -6.10 -2.22 8.26
N GLY A 56 -5.73 -2.66 9.46
CA GLY A 56 -6.04 -3.99 9.96
C GLY A 56 -7.36 -4.07 10.73
N GLY A 57 -7.81 -5.30 10.99
CA GLY A 57 -8.96 -5.57 11.88
C GLY A 57 -8.68 -5.17 13.33
N LYS A 58 -9.73 -4.75 14.05
CA LYS A 58 -9.66 -4.30 15.45
C LYS A 58 -9.12 -5.36 16.39
N GLU A 59 -9.38 -6.64 16.08
CA GLU A 59 -9.02 -7.79 16.90
C GLU A 59 -7.50 -8.00 16.96
N ALA A 60 -6.75 -7.47 15.97
CA ALA A 60 -5.30 -7.57 15.85
C ALA A 60 -4.59 -6.23 16.11
N PHE A 61 -5.30 -5.21 16.60
CA PHE A 61 -4.81 -3.83 16.62
C PHE A 61 -3.48 -3.64 17.35
N HIS A 62 -3.38 -4.10 18.60
CA HIS A 62 -2.15 -3.95 19.39
C HIS A 62 -0.96 -4.65 18.74
N THR A 63 -1.17 -5.85 18.19
CA THR A 63 -0.12 -6.57 17.46
C THR A 63 0.33 -5.79 16.23
N ASN A 64 -0.62 -5.23 15.46
CA ASN A 64 -0.32 -4.41 14.28
C ASN A 64 0.46 -3.14 14.67
N GLN A 65 0.08 -2.46 15.75
CA GLN A 65 0.78 -1.28 16.25
C GLN A 65 2.23 -1.62 16.61
N ILE A 66 2.49 -2.71 17.33
CA ILE A 66 3.85 -3.13 17.68
C ILE A 66 4.65 -3.43 16.42
N ILE A 67 4.11 -4.21 15.48
CA ILE A 67 4.78 -4.53 14.22
C ILE A 67 5.12 -3.26 13.43
N VAL A 68 4.19 -2.33 13.29
CA VAL A 68 4.41 -1.07 12.57
C VAL A 68 5.41 -0.18 13.29
N SER A 69 5.39 -0.11 14.62
CA SER A 69 6.37 0.65 15.39
C SER A 69 7.80 0.14 15.16
N ILE A 70 8.00 -1.18 15.13
CA ILE A 70 9.31 -1.79 14.86
C ILE A 70 9.78 -1.43 13.44
N MET A 71 8.89 -1.54 12.44
CA MET A 71 9.23 -1.16 11.06
C MET A 71 9.57 0.33 10.96
N ARG A 72 8.76 1.22 11.53
CA ARG A 72 8.98 2.67 11.52
C ARG A 72 10.29 3.07 12.19
N ASN A 73 10.58 2.53 13.37
CA ASN A 73 11.85 2.78 14.07
C ASN A 73 13.04 2.28 13.25
N THR A 74 12.90 1.15 12.55
CA THR A 74 13.95 0.61 11.69
C THR A 74 14.17 1.48 10.45
N LEU A 75 13.12 2.06 9.87
CA LEU A 75 13.26 3.01 8.76
C LEU A 75 14.01 4.26 9.19
N GLU A 76 13.67 4.80 10.36
CA GLU A 76 14.29 5.99 10.92
C GLU A 76 15.79 5.78 11.16
N THR A 77 16.22 4.63 11.70
CA THR A 77 17.64 4.32 11.89
C THR A 77 18.42 4.18 10.57
N LEU A 78 17.72 3.94 9.46
CA LEU A 78 18.28 3.86 8.11
C LEU A 78 18.18 5.19 7.34
N GLY A 79 17.69 6.26 7.96
CA GLY A 79 17.49 7.57 7.33
C GLY A 79 16.36 7.60 6.30
N ILE A 80 15.46 6.62 6.33
CA ILE A 80 14.24 6.59 5.51
C ILE A 80 13.11 7.17 6.37
N THR A 81 12.23 7.96 5.77
CA THR A 81 11.08 8.50 6.49
C THR A 81 10.24 7.35 7.10
N PRO A 82 9.93 7.37 8.41
CA PRO A 82 9.08 6.36 9.02
C PRO A 82 7.67 6.38 8.41
N ASP A 83 7.25 7.50 7.82
CA ASP A 83 5.93 7.65 7.19
C ASP A 83 5.78 6.93 5.85
N ALA A 84 6.84 6.27 5.37
CA ALA A 84 6.72 5.29 4.29
C ALA A 84 5.82 4.10 4.69
N ILE A 85 5.63 3.84 6.00
CA ILE A 85 4.69 2.84 6.51
C ILE A 85 3.85 3.46 7.64
N GLN A 86 2.54 3.50 7.45
CA GLN A 86 1.58 4.03 8.42
C GLN A 86 0.52 3.01 8.79
N LEU A 87 0.02 3.08 10.02
CA LEU A 87 -1.12 2.31 10.50
C LEU A 87 -2.27 3.27 10.81
N VAL A 88 -3.46 2.97 10.27
CA VAL A 88 -4.67 3.70 10.62
C VAL A 88 -5.16 3.23 11.99
N GLU A 89 -5.07 4.11 12.98
CA GLU A 89 -5.39 3.81 14.38
C GLU A 89 -6.88 3.90 14.72
N VAL A 90 -7.69 4.52 13.86
CA VAL A 90 -9.13 4.68 14.10
C VAL A 90 -9.85 3.35 13.86
N LEU A 91 -10.29 2.66 14.91
CA LEU A 91 -10.83 1.29 14.86
C LEU A 91 -12.21 1.11 14.22
N ASP A 92 -12.92 2.19 13.93
CA ASP A 92 -14.24 2.14 13.30
C ASP A 92 -14.18 1.51 11.89
N ARG A 93 -15.17 0.67 11.59
CA ARG A 93 -15.35 0.07 10.26
C ARG A 93 -15.88 1.08 9.25
N GLU A 94 -16.61 2.11 9.67
CA GLU A 94 -17.11 3.15 8.77
C GLU A 94 -15.97 3.96 8.14
N MET A 95 -14.83 4.08 8.84
CA MET A 95 -13.64 4.77 8.35
C MET A 95 -12.97 4.10 7.15
N VAL A 96 -13.31 2.83 6.87
CA VAL A 96 -12.91 2.20 5.61
C VAL A 96 -13.44 2.99 4.43
N GLY A 97 -14.71 3.44 4.47
CA GLY A 97 -15.29 4.24 3.39
C GLY A 97 -14.54 5.56 3.20
N VAL A 98 -14.23 6.26 4.29
CA VAL A 98 -13.46 7.53 4.25
C VAL A 98 -12.09 7.33 3.57
N LEU A 99 -11.37 6.25 3.91
CA LEU A 99 -10.10 5.90 3.30
C LEU A 99 -10.25 5.64 1.78
N LEU A 100 -11.33 4.98 1.37
CA LEU A 100 -11.63 4.67 -0.04
C LEU A 100 -12.02 5.89 -0.88
N GLN A 101 -12.26 7.04 -0.25
CA GLN A 101 -12.50 8.33 -0.90
C GLN A 101 -11.24 9.21 -1.02
N GLN A 102 -10.10 8.81 -0.44
CA GLN A 102 -8.85 9.60 -0.46
C GLN A 102 -8.05 9.45 -1.78
N ARG A 103 -8.72 9.57 -2.93
CA ARG A 103 -8.10 9.38 -4.26
C ARG A 103 -6.97 10.36 -4.57
N GLU A 104 -6.97 11.52 -3.95
CA GLU A 104 -5.88 12.50 -4.09
C GLU A 104 -4.56 11.96 -3.52
N TYR A 105 -4.62 11.06 -2.53
CA TYR A 105 -3.46 10.61 -1.76
C TYR A 105 -3.14 9.12 -1.89
N ILE A 106 -4.09 8.31 -2.38
CA ILE A 106 -3.95 6.85 -2.47
C ILE A 106 -4.18 6.43 -3.92
N ASP A 107 -3.14 5.86 -4.53
CA ASP A 107 -3.15 5.45 -5.94
C ASP A 107 -3.87 4.12 -6.16
N VAL A 108 -3.79 3.20 -5.19
CA VAL A 108 -4.41 1.87 -5.28
C VAL A 108 -4.73 1.29 -3.91
N VAL A 109 -5.81 0.51 -3.83
CA VAL A 109 -6.19 -0.22 -2.62
C VAL A 109 -6.25 -1.73 -2.84
N ILE A 110 -5.58 -2.47 -1.96
CA ILE A 110 -5.52 -3.94 -1.97
C ILE A 110 -6.28 -4.49 -0.74
N PRO A 111 -7.49 -5.06 -0.90
CA PRO A 111 -8.18 -5.74 0.18
C PRO A 111 -7.60 -7.15 0.40
N ARG A 112 -7.34 -7.52 1.66
CA ARG A 112 -6.90 -8.87 2.07
C ARG A 112 -7.80 -9.41 3.17
N GLY A 113 -8.87 -10.09 2.77
CA GLY A 113 -9.84 -10.65 3.71
C GLY A 113 -10.80 -11.62 3.04
N GLY A 114 -11.88 -11.95 3.74
CA GLY A 114 -12.91 -12.86 3.24
C GLY A 114 -13.91 -12.20 2.28
N ALA A 115 -14.89 -13.00 1.89
CA ALA A 115 -15.95 -12.65 0.93
C ALA A 115 -16.86 -11.48 1.39
N ALA A 116 -16.79 -11.05 2.65
CA ALA A 116 -17.51 -9.87 3.11
C ALA A 116 -16.71 -8.57 2.92
N LEU A 117 -15.39 -8.61 3.11
CA LEU A 117 -14.53 -7.44 2.99
C LEU A 117 -14.33 -7.08 1.51
N ILE A 118 -13.90 -8.04 0.69
CA ILE A 118 -13.49 -7.75 -0.69
C ILE A 118 -14.61 -7.05 -1.48
N PRO A 119 -15.86 -7.55 -1.54
CA PRO A 119 -16.93 -6.90 -2.30
C PRO A 119 -17.30 -5.53 -1.74
N ARG A 120 -17.33 -5.36 -0.41
CA ARG A 120 -17.59 -4.06 0.22
C ARG A 120 -16.59 -3.04 -0.26
N VAL A 121 -15.30 -3.39 -0.17
CA VAL A 121 -14.25 -2.48 -0.60
C VAL A 121 -14.44 -2.28 -2.10
N VAL A 122 -14.54 -3.31 -2.95
CA VAL A 122 -14.67 -3.16 -4.44
C VAL A 122 -15.82 -2.24 -4.87
N ASN A 123 -16.98 -2.34 -4.23
CA ASN A 123 -18.19 -1.60 -4.63
C ASN A 123 -18.18 -0.12 -4.19
N ASP A 124 -17.36 0.24 -3.21
CA ASP A 124 -17.39 1.54 -2.53
C ASP A 124 -16.10 2.34 -2.76
N ARG A 125 -15.62 2.43 -4.02
CA ARG A 125 -14.32 3.11 -4.29
C ARG A 125 -14.36 4.16 -5.37
N SER A 126 -13.67 5.25 -5.05
CA SER A 126 -13.13 6.20 -6.02
C SER A 126 -11.71 5.81 -6.48
N ILE A 127 -11.01 4.97 -5.70
CA ILE A 127 -9.63 4.52 -5.90
C ILE A 127 -9.59 3.14 -6.60
N PRO A 128 -8.66 2.91 -7.55
CA PRO A 128 -8.44 1.60 -8.17
C PRO A 128 -8.20 0.44 -7.17
N VAL A 129 -8.58 -0.77 -7.61
CA VAL A 129 -8.55 -2.00 -6.80
C VAL A 129 -7.70 -3.07 -7.48
N ILE A 130 -6.90 -3.78 -6.69
CA ILE A 130 -6.23 -5.02 -7.11
C ILE A 130 -6.59 -6.14 -6.14
#